data_AF-A0A5N9CVJ6-F1
#
_entry.id   AF-A0A5N9CVJ6-F1
#
_cell.length_a   1.000
_cell.length_b   1.000
_cell.length_c   1.000
_cell.angle_alpha   90.00
_cell.angle_beta   90.00
_cell.angle_gamma   90.00
#
_symmetry.space_group_name_H-M   'P 1'
#
loop_
_entity.id
_entity.type
_entity.pdbx_description
1 polymer ?
#
loop_
_entity_poly.entity_id
_entity_poly.type
_entity_poly.pdbx_seq_one_letter_code
_entity_poly.pdbx_strand_id
1 'polypeptide(L)'
;MPERALEGVKVLDLTHHISGSYCTKLLADFGAEVLKIERPGGDPARRMAPFLNDEADPEKSLVFAYLNTNKQSVTLNLKTDKGIQVLKSLVEESDVLVENFSPRVMASLGLDFESLQQINPGLVMTSISNFGQTGPYRDYKAADIVEYAMGGLMYISGAYDREPLKHAFNQAQFKAGTDGAA
;
A
#
# COMPACT_ATOMS: atom_id res chain seq x y z
N MET A 1 16.11 -16.32 18.32
CA MET A 1 14.92 -16.62 17.49
C MET A 1 15.44 -17.21 16.18
N PRO A 2 14.70 -18.10 15.49
CA PRO A 2 15.12 -18.54 14.17
C PRO A 2 15.23 -17.33 13.23
N GLU A 3 16.24 -17.34 12.36
CA GLU A 3 16.49 -16.33 11.33
C GLU A 3 15.25 -16.22 10.42
N ARG A 4 14.74 -15.01 10.24
CA ARG A 4 13.54 -14.78 9.41
C ARG A 4 13.95 -14.52 7.96
N ALA A 5 13.08 -14.88 7.01
CA ALA A 5 13.41 -14.85 5.58
C ALA A 5 13.84 -13.47 5.04
N LEU A 6 13.34 -12.38 5.64
CA LEU A 6 13.66 -11.00 5.26
C LEU A 6 14.38 -10.23 6.38
N GLU A 7 15.04 -10.93 7.30
CA GLU A 7 15.82 -10.29 8.35
C GLU A 7 16.93 -9.41 7.73
N GLY A 8 17.04 -8.18 8.20
CA GLY A 8 17.99 -7.18 7.68
C GLY A 8 17.50 -6.37 6.47
N VAL A 9 16.35 -6.70 5.88
CA VAL A 9 15.77 -5.94 4.77
C VAL A 9 15.02 -4.71 5.30
N LYS A 10 15.31 -3.52 4.76
CA LYS A 10 14.65 -2.25 5.10
C LYS A 10 13.64 -1.85 4.03
N VAL A 11 12.41 -1.57 4.46
CA VAL A 11 11.28 -1.26 3.57
C VAL A 11 10.69 0.10 3.93
N LEU A 12 10.57 0.98 2.92
CA LEU A 12 9.76 2.19 3.01
C LEU A 12 8.35 1.92 2.51
N ASP A 13 7.39 2.07 3.41
CA ASP A 13 5.97 1.91 3.13
C ASP A 13 5.31 3.29 2.96
N LEU A 14 5.16 3.73 1.70
CA LEU A 14 4.43 4.94 1.32
C LEU A 14 2.94 4.68 1.06
N THR A 15 2.47 3.47 1.38
CA THR A 15 1.15 3.01 1.00
C THR A 15 0.09 3.51 1.96
N HIS A 16 -1.16 3.48 1.50
CA HIS A 16 -2.34 3.82 2.28
C HIS A 16 -3.48 2.85 2.00
N HIS A 17 -4.49 2.79 2.87
CA HIS A 17 -5.56 1.80 2.76
C HIS A 17 -5.05 0.35 2.78
N ILE A 18 -5.49 -0.50 1.85
CA ILE A 18 -5.44 -1.97 2.00
C ILE A 18 -4.31 -2.59 1.19
N SER A 19 -4.31 -2.46 -0.14
CA SER A 19 -3.44 -3.24 -1.04
C SER A 19 -1.96 -3.12 -0.70
N GLY A 20 -1.42 -1.90 -0.71
CA GLY A 20 -0.04 -1.66 -0.36
C GLY A 20 0.29 -1.96 1.10
N SER A 21 -0.59 -1.61 2.04
CA SER A 21 -0.36 -1.89 3.46
C SER A 21 -0.30 -3.39 3.73
N TYR A 22 -1.09 -4.19 3.01
CA TYR A 22 -1.06 -5.64 3.11
C TYR A 22 0.21 -6.25 2.50
N CYS A 23 0.67 -5.72 1.37
CA CYS A 23 1.97 -6.09 0.79
C CYS A 23 3.10 -5.91 1.81
N THR A 24 3.24 -4.71 2.36
CA THR A 24 4.33 -4.40 3.31
C THR A 24 4.13 -5.08 4.66
N LYS A 25 2.89 -5.42 5.03
CA LYS A 25 2.63 -6.28 6.19
C LYS A 25 3.26 -7.66 6.02
N LEU A 26 3.10 -8.30 4.86
CA LEU A 26 3.67 -9.62 4.61
C LEU A 26 5.20 -9.56 4.71
N LEU A 27 5.82 -8.49 4.19
CA LEU A 27 7.26 -8.27 4.33
C LEU A 27 7.68 -8.14 5.81
N ALA A 28 6.94 -7.34 6.60
CA ALA A 28 7.19 -7.18 8.04
C ALA A 28 7.03 -8.50 8.82
N ASP A 29 5.98 -9.28 8.51
CA ASP A 29 5.73 -10.58 9.13
C ASP A 29 6.87 -11.58 8.84
N PHE A 30 7.51 -11.48 7.66
CA PHE A 30 8.69 -12.24 7.29
C PHE A 30 10.02 -11.65 7.78
N GLY A 31 9.98 -10.60 8.60
CA GLY A 31 11.15 -10.09 9.34
C GLY A 31 11.78 -8.81 8.79
N ALA A 32 11.22 -8.21 7.74
CA ALA A 32 11.71 -6.92 7.25
C ALA A 32 11.46 -5.79 8.25
N GLU A 33 12.37 -4.83 8.32
CA GLU A 33 12.19 -3.56 9.02
C GLU A 33 11.35 -2.62 8.15
N VAL A 34 10.07 -2.46 8.49
CA VAL A 34 9.14 -1.65 7.69
C VAL A 34 8.86 -0.32 8.37
N LEU A 35 9.29 0.77 7.73
CA LEU A 35 8.97 2.14 8.13
C LEU A 35 7.85 2.70 7.25
N LYS A 36 6.68 2.88 7.86
CA LYS A 36 5.52 3.52 7.24
C LYS A 36 5.65 5.03 7.28
N ILE A 37 5.52 5.65 6.12
CA ILE A 37 5.51 7.10 5.94
C ILE A 37 4.07 7.56 5.82
N GLU A 38 3.54 8.14 6.90
CA GLU A 38 2.18 8.67 6.94
C GLU A 38 2.17 10.17 6.61
N ARG A 39 1.16 10.60 5.84
CA ARG A 39 0.90 12.03 5.64
C ARG A 39 0.44 12.69 6.95
N PRO A 40 0.52 14.03 7.09
CA PRO A 40 -0.15 14.73 8.18
C PRO A 40 -1.63 14.33 8.26
N GLY A 41 -2.06 13.88 9.45
CA GLY A 41 -3.40 13.33 9.68
C GLY A 41 -3.53 11.81 9.54
N GLY A 42 -2.44 11.11 9.20
CA GLY A 42 -2.34 9.66 9.18
C GLY A 42 -2.85 8.99 7.91
N ASP A 43 -2.70 7.67 7.88
CA ASP A 43 -3.31 6.76 6.91
C ASP A 43 -4.85 6.84 7.04
N PRO A 44 -5.58 7.07 5.93
CA PRO A 44 -7.04 6.96 5.92
C PRO A 44 -7.62 5.68 6.54
N ALA A 45 -6.88 4.56 6.49
CA ALA A 45 -7.29 3.29 7.10
C ALA A 45 -7.53 3.41 8.61
N ARG A 46 -6.88 4.36 9.31
CA ARG A 46 -7.12 4.66 10.73
C ARG A 46 -8.58 5.01 11.02
N ARG A 47 -9.34 5.44 10.01
CA ARG A 47 -10.76 5.80 10.13
C ARG A 47 -11.70 4.74 9.55
N MET A 48 -11.19 3.55 9.24
CA MET A 48 -11.99 2.45 8.71
C MET A 48 -12.51 1.57 9.85
N ALA A 49 -13.82 1.34 9.86
CA ALA A 49 -14.46 0.36 10.73
C ALA A 49 -14.06 -1.09 10.34
N PRO A 50 -14.19 -2.08 11.25
CA PRO A 50 -14.70 -1.94 12.62
C PRO A 50 -13.70 -1.26 13.56
N PHE A 51 -14.22 -0.65 14.62
CA PHE A 51 -13.42 -0.02 15.66
C PHE A 51 -13.47 -0.84 16.94
N LEU A 52 -12.37 -0.85 17.71
CA LEU A 52 -12.34 -1.46 19.03
C LEU A 52 -13.41 -0.83 19.92
N ASN A 53 -14.27 -1.66 20.52
CA ASN A 53 -15.42 -1.25 21.33
C ASN A 53 -16.44 -0.35 20.60
N ASP A 54 -16.49 -0.41 19.26
CA ASP A 54 -17.35 0.44 18.42
C ASP A 54 -17.09 1.96 18.58
N GLU A 55 -15.91 2.33 19.07
CA GLU A 55 -15.51 3.72 19.26
C GLU A 55 -14.71 4.25 18.06
N ALA A 56 -15.32 5.15 17.28
CA ALA A 56 -14.70 5.74 16.09
C ALA A 56 -13.52 6.68 16.44
N ASP A 57 -12.34 6.09 16.64
CA ASP A 57 -11.08 6.76 16.94
C ASP A 57 -9.96 6.26 16.00
N PRO A 58 -9.06 7.15 15.50
CA PRO A 58 -7.95 6.77 14.63
C PRO A 58 -7.02 5.67 15.17
N GLU A 59 -6.89 5.54 16.49
CA GLU A 59 -6.07 4.52 17.14
C GLU A 59 -6.86 3.24 17.45
N LYS A 60 -8.16 3.20 17.13
CA LYS A 60 -9.04 2.07 17.39
C LYS A 60 -9.51 1.33 16.13
N SER A 61 -9.11 1.75 14.94
CA SER A 61 -9.43 0.99 13.72
C SER A 61 -8.76 -0.38 13.72
N LEU A 62 -9.58 -1.43 13.72
CA LEU A 62 -9.09 -2.81 13.66
C LEU A 62 -8.51 -3.14 12.27
N VAL A 63 -8.98 -2.47 11.22
CA VAL A 63 -8.42 -2.59 9.87
C VAL A 63 -7.00 -2.03 9.82
N PHE A 64 -6.78 -0.83 10.35
CA PHE A 64 -5.45 -0.24 10.40
C PHE A 64 -4.49 -1.07 11.25
N ALA A 65 -4.93 -1.49 12.44
CA ALA A 65 -4.14 -2.32 13.35
C ALA A 65 -3.71 -3.64 12.68
N TYR A 66 -4.65 -4.33 12.02
CA TYR A 66 -4.34 -5.56 11.29
C TYR A 66 -3.30 -5.33 10.18
N LEU A 67 -3.50 -4.32 9.34
CA LEU A 67 -2.66 -4.05 8.17
C LEU A 67 -1.27 -3.48 8.50
N ASN A 68 -1.07 -2.93 9.69
CA ASN A 68 0.17 -2.24 10.05
C ASN A 68 0.85 -2.79 11.30
N THR A 69 0.44 -3.99 11.74
CA THR A 69 1.21 -4.75 12.75
C THR A 69 2.66 -4.96 12.27
N ASN A 70 3.61 -4.93 13.19
CA ASN A 70 5.07 -5.06 12.95
C ASN A 70 5.74 -3.89 12.21
N LYS A 71 5.02 -2.80 11.91
CA LYS A 71 5.59 -1.61 11.27
C LYS A 71 5.91 -0.53 12.29
N GLN A 72 6.97 0.24 12.01
CA GLN A 72 7.17 1.56 12.60
C GLN A 72 6.44 2.61 11.75
N SER A 73 6.09 3.76 12.34
CA SER A 73 5.45 4.84 11.61
C SER A 73 6.08 6.20 11.92
N VAL A 74 6.23 7.02 10.90
CA VAL A 74 6.61 8.43 11.01
C VAL A 74 5.70 9.28 10.13
N THR A 75 5.37 10.48 10.60
CA THR A 75 4.63 11.45 9.80
C THR A 75 5.58 12.30 8.95
N LEU A 76 5.34 12.37 7.64
CA LEU A 76 6.11 13.17 6.70
C LEU A 76 5.20 13.83 5.65
N ASN A 77 5.42 15.12 5.41
CA ASN A 77 4.65 15.86 4.40
C ASN A 77 5.39 15.93 3.06
N LEU A 78 5.07 15.01 2.16
CA LEU A 78 5.67 14.92 0.82
C LEU A 78 5.26 16.06 -0.13
N LYS A 79 4.40 17.00 0.30
CA LYS A 79 4.06 18.22 -0.46
C LYS A 79 5.02 19.38 -0.18
N THR A 80 6.08 19.14 0.59
CA THR A 80 7.07 20.14 0.95
C THR A 80 8.44 19.67 0.49
N ASP A 81 9.29 20.61 0.05
CA ASP A 81 10.66 20.30 -0.36
C ASP A 81 11.42 19.56 0.74
N LYS A 82 11.27 20.01 2.00
CA LYS A 82 11.88 19.34 3.15
C LYS A 82 11.41 17.90 3.31
N GLY A 83 10.12 17.62 3.12
CA GLY A 83 9.58 16.27 3.19
C GLY A 83 10.12 15.37 2.08
N ILE A 84 10.25 15.90 0.86
CA ILE A 84 10.86 15.19 -0.28
C ILE A 84 12.33 14.89 0.02
N GLN A 85 13.10 15.86 0.54
CA GLN A 85 14.52 15.65 0.88
C GLN A 85 14.69 14.58 1.97
N VAL A 86 13.88 14.62 3.02
CA VAL A 86 13.92 13.58 4.07
C VAL A 86 13.60 12.20 3.49
N LEU A 87 12.60 12.09 2.61
CA LEU A 87 12.30 10.80 1.98
C LEU A 87 13.46 10.30 1.12
N LYS A 88 14.11 11.19 0.35
CA LYS A 88 15.28 10.84 -0.45
C LYS A 88 16.43 10.31 0.41
N SER A 89 16.70 10.93 1.56
CA SER A 89 17.68 10.41 2.52
C SER A 89 17.29 9.04 3.09
N LEU A 90 16.00 8.78 3.33
CA LEU A 90 15.55 7.45 3.75
C LEU A 90 15.75 6.41 2.64
N VAL A 91 15.52 6.79 1.37
CA VAL A 91 15.70 5.91 0.21
C VAL A 91 17.16 5.47 0.05
N GLU A 92 18.13 6.31 0.40
CA GLU A 92 19.57 5.97 0.38
C GLU A 92 19.89 4.74 1.23
N GLU A 93 19.14 4.50 2.30
CA GLU A 93 19.37 3.41 3.25
C GLU A 93 18.35 2.26 3.15
N SER A 94 17.46 2.29 2.16
CA SER A 94 16.36 1.32 2.05
C SER A 94 16.56 0.34 0.91
N ASP A 95 16.14 -0.90 1.09
CA ASP A 95 16.24 -1.94 0.05
C ASP A 95 15.00 -1.95 -0.83
N VAL A 96 13.83 -1.69 -0.23
CA VAL A 96 12.53 -1.73 -0.91
C VAL A 96 11.74 -0.46 -0.63
N LEU A 97 11.05 0.05 -1.64
CA LEU A 97 10.02 1.07 -1.50
C LEU A 97 8.71 0.55 -2.10
N VAL A 98 7.64 0.60 -1.32
CA VAL A 98 6.30 0.22 -1.79
C VAL A 98 5.39 1.45 -1.75
N GLU A 99 4.69 1.70 -2.84
CA GLU A 99 3.73 2.79 -2.97
C GLU A 99 2.46 2.35 -3.68
N ASN A 100 1.35 3.02 -3.38
CA ASN A 100 0.06 2.75 -4.03
C ASN A 100 -0.72 4.01 -4.38
N PHE A 101 -0.02 5.06 -4.79
CA PHE A 101 -0.62 6.27 -5.29
C PHE A 101 -1.12 6.08 -6.74
N SER A 102 -1.91 7.04 -7.23
CA SER A 102 -2.21 7.06 -8.67
C SER A 102 -0.90 7.27 -9.46
N PRO A 103 -0.75 6.67 -10.67
CA PRO A 103 0.51 6.64 -11.43
C PRO A 103 1.25 7.97 -11.61
N ARG A 104 0.53 9.11 -11.56
CA ARG A 104 1.10 10.44 -11.74
C ARG A 104 1.77 11.02 -10.49
N VAL A 105 1.47 10.51 -9.29
CA VAL A 105 1.83 11.17 -8.03
C VAL A 105 3.33 11.12 -7.80
N MET A 106 3.95 9.94 -7.86
CA MET A 106 5.39 9.81 -7.59
C MET A 106 6.23 10.64 -8.57
N ALA A 107 5.91 10.57 -9.87
CA ALA A 107 6.56 11.40 -10.88
C ALA A 107 6.37 12.91 -10.63
N SER A 108 5.17 13.36 -10.23
CA SER A 108 4.92 14.77 -9.93
C SER A 108 5.71 15.29 -8.72
N LEU A 109 6.19 14.39 -7.86
CA LEU A 109 7.03 14.70 -6.70
C LEU A 109 8.53 14.50 -6.96
N GLY A 110 8.92 14.04 -8.16
CA GLY A 110 10.30 13.64 -8.46
C GLY A 110 10.78 12.46 -7.61
N LEU A 111 9.86 11.53 -7.36
CA LEU A 111 10.04 10.30 -6.57
C LEU A 111 9.67 9.05 -7.38
N ASP A 112 9.53 9.16 -8.70
CA ASP A 112 9.40 8.01 -9.58
C ASP A 112 10.66 7.15 -9.61
N PHE A 113 10.54 5.94 -10.15
CA PHE A 113 11.63 4.96 -10.15
C PHE A 113 12.92 5.49 -10.78
N GLU A 114 12.85 6.19 -11.92
CA GLU A 114 14.04 6.73 -12.61
C GLU A 114 14.77 7.76 -11.74
N SER A 115 14.01 8.60 -11.02
CA SER A 115 14.56 9.57 -10.06
C SER A 115 15.19 8.89 -8.85
N LEU A 116 14.55 7.86 -8.30
CA LEU A 116 15.03 7.18 -7.08
C LEU A 116 16.20 6.24 -7.35
N GLN A 117 16.25 5.61 -8.53
CA GLN A 117 17.36 4.75 -8.94
C GLN A 117 18.69 5.51 -9.03
N GLN A 118 18.67 6.81 -9.34
CA GLN A 118 19.86 7.66 -9.33
C GLN A 118 20.42 7.87 -7.91
N ILE A 119 19.56 7.79 -6.89
CA ILE A 119 19.91 7.96 -5.48
C ILE A 119 20.39 6.62 -4.92
N ASN A 120 19.61 5.56 -5.17
CA ASN A 120 19.91 4.21 -4.74
C ASN A 120 19.73 3.22 -5.90
N PRO A 121 20.83 2.86 -6.61
CA PRO A 121 20.78 1.91 -7.72
C PRO A 121 20.35 0.48 -7.34
N GLY A 122 20.42 0.13 -6.04
CA GLY A 122 20.00 -1.17 -5.52
C GLY A 122 18.52 -1.22 -5.11
N LEU A 123 17.80 -0.10 -5.16
CA LEU A 123 16.42 0.00 -4.71
C LEU A 123 15.48 -0.85 -5.57
N VAL A 124 14.65 -1.66 -4.90
CA VAL A 124 13.48 -2.30 -5.51
C VAL A 124 12.25 -1.44 -5.24
N MET A 125 11.53 -1.05 -6.30
CA MET A 125 10.30 -0.26 -6.18
C MET A 125 9.08 -1.07 -6.63
N THR A 126 8.10 -1.20 -5.73
CA THR A 126 6.82 -1.85 -6.01
C THR A 126 5.69 -0.82 -6.02
N SER A 127 5.05 -0.67 -7.18
CA SER A 127 3.93 0.24 -7.39
C SER A 127 2.62 -0.52 -7.57
N ILE A 128 1.68 -0.37 -6.64
CA ILE A 128 0.36 -1.00 -6.70
C ILE A 128 -0.70 0.05 -7.06
N SER A 129 -1.30 -0.06 -8.25
CA SER A 129 -2.33 0.88 -8.70
C SER A 129 -3.51 0.12 -9.30
N ASN A 130 -4.69 0.75 -9.32
CA ASN A 130 -5.96 0.12 -9.72
C ASN A 130 -5.88 -0.69 -11.02
N PHE A 131 -5.19 -0.15 -12.03
CA PHE A 131 -5.07 -0.75 -13.37
C PHE A 131 -3.64 -0.74 -13.92
N GLY A 132 -2.64 -0.64 -13.03
CA GLY A 132 -1.24 -0.55 -13.41
C GLY A 132 -0.76 0.84 -13.83
N GLN A 133 0.55 0.96 -14.03
CA GLN A 133 1.24 2.22 -14.36
C GLN A 133 1.11 2.61 -15.85
N THR A 134 0.64 1.70 -16.69
CA THR A 134 0.56 1.86 -18.16
C THR A 134 -0.78 1.41 -18.72
N GLY A 135 -1.01 1.68 -20.01
CA GLY A 135 -2.24 1.29 -20.69
C GLY A 135 -3.40 2.29 -20.55
N PRO A 136 -4.53 2.02 -21.23
CA PRO A 136 -5.63 2.97 -21.37
C PRO A 136 -6.39 3.27 -20.07
N TYR A 137 -6.31 2.37 -19.08
CA TYR A 137 -7.01 2.49 -17.80
C TYR A 137 -6.15 2.99 -16.66
N ARG A 138 -4.85 3.29 -16.89
CA ARG A 138 -3.91 3.69 -15.83
C ARG A 138 -4.41 4.84 -14.95
N ASP A 139 -5.20 5.75 -15.53
CA ASP A 139 -5.70 6.96 -14.87
C ASP A 139 -7.12 6.79 -14.31
N TYR A 140 -7.71 5.59 -14.40
CA TYR A 140 -9.05 5.31 -13.88
C TYR A 140 -9.04 5.22 -12.35
N LYS A 141 -10.07 5.82 -11.75
CA LYS A 141 -10.33 5.67 -10.31
C LYS A 141 -11.17 4.42 -10.10
N ALA A 142 -10.75 3.60 -9.17
CA ALA A 142 -11.49 2.43 -8.74
C ALA A 142 -11.57 2.39 -7.21
N ALA A 143 -12.64 1.76 -6.75
CA ALA A 143 -12.65 1.10 -5.45
C ALA A 143 -12.64 -0.41 -5.72
N ASP A 144 -12.43 -1.21 -4.68
CA ASP A 144 -12.34 -2.67 -4.79
C ASP A 144 -13.49 -3.31 -5.59
N ILE A 145 -14.73 -2.80 -5.49
CA ILE A 145 -15.86 -3.34 -6.27
C ILE A 145 -15.69 -3.16 -7.78
N VAL A 146 -15.08 -2.07 -8.24
CA VAL A 146 -14.82 -1.81 -9.66
C VAL A 146 -13.72 -2.75 -10.16
N GLU A 147 -12.65 -2.91 -9.38
CA GLU A 147 -11.57 -3.86 -9.68
C GLU A 147 -12.09 -5.29 -9.72
N TYR A 148 -12.90 -5.68 -8.75
CA TYR A 148 -13.50 -7.01 -8.66
C TYR A 148 -14.45 -7.31 -9.82
N ALA A 149 -15.24 -6.32 -10.25
CA ALA A 149 -16.12 -6.44 -11.41
C ALA A 149 -15.32 -6.56 -12.71
N MET A 150 -14.34 -5.67 -12.91
CA MET A 150 -13.51 -5.66 -14.13
C MET A 150 -12.56 -6.87 -14.21
N GLY A 151 -12.17 -7.45 -13.08
CA GLY A 151 -11.41 -8.71 -13.01
C GLY A 151 -12.24 -9.97 -13.31
N GLY A 152 -13.56 -9.83 -13.53
CA GLY A 152 -14.44 -10.91 -13.96
C GLY A 152 -14.94 -11.85 -12.87
N LEU A 153 -14.36 -11.82 -11.65
CA LEU A 153 -14.81 -12.69 -10.55
C LEU A 153 -16.26 -12.44 -10.16
N MET A 154 -16.72 -11.19 -10.23
CA MET A 154 -18.10 -10.86 -9.91
C MET A 154 -19.10 -11.60 -10.81
N TYR A 155 -18.76 -11.79 -12.08
CA TYR A 155 -19.64 -12.40 -13.10
C TYR A 155 -20.02 -13.85 -12.78
N ILE A 156 -19.15 -14.59 -12.08
CA ILE A 156 -19.38 -15.99 -11.73
C ILE A 156 -19.98 -16.18 -10.34
N SER A 157 -20.30 -15.09 -9.63
CA SER A 157 -20.79 -15.11 -8.26
C SER A 157 -22.24 -14.63 -8.18
N GLY A 158 -23.14 -15.45 -7.64
CA GLY A 158 -24.56 -15.15 -7.48
C GLY A 158 -25.48 -16.18 -8.13
N ALA A 159 -26.76 -15.84 -8.27
CA ALA A 159 -27.74 -16.65 -8.99
C ALA A 159 -27.80 -16.23 -10.46
N TYR A 160 -28.06 -17.19 -11.36
CA TYR A 160 -28.04 -16.98 -12.82
C TYR A 160 -29.03 -15.90 -13.31
N ASP A 161 -30.16 -15.77 -12.62
CA ASP A 161 -31.26 -14.87 -12.95
C ASP A 161 -31.22 -13.54 -12.17
N ARG A 162 -30.09 -13.22 -11.53
CA ARG A 162 -29.91 -12.03 -10.68
C ARG A 162 -28.63 -11.27 -10.99
N GLU A 163 -28.50 -10.10 -10.38
CA GLU A 163 -27.30 -9.28 -10.48
C GLU A 163 -26.07 -10.02 -9.93
N PRO A 164 -24.89 -9.87 -10.58
CA PRO A 164 -23.64 -10.40 -10.06
C PRO A 164 -23.35 -9.91 -8.64
N LEU A 165 -22.75 -10.76 -7.80
CA LEU A 165 -22.41 -10.43 -6.41
C LEU A 165 -20.91 -10.30 -6.21
N LYS A 166 -20.51 -9.26 -5.47
CA LYS A 166 -19.15 -9.16 -4.94
C LYS A 166 -19.04 -9.98 -3.66
N HIS A 167 -17.93 -10.69 -3.48
CA HIS A 167 -17.61 -11.33 -2.19
C HIS A 167 -17.40 -10.30 -1.07
N ALA A 168 -17.49 -10.76 0.18
CA ALA A 168 -17.25 -9.92 1.34
C ALA A 168 -15.81 -9.35 1.37
N PHE A 169 -15.66 -8.20 2.01
CA PHE A 169 -14.40 -7.47 2.16
C PHE A 169 -13.79 -6.99 0.83
N ASN A 170 -12.52 -6.57 0.85
CA ASN A 170 -11.82 -5.98 -0.28
C ASN A 170 -10.86 -7.00 -0.91
N GLN A 171 -11.43 -8.03 -1.52
CA GLN A 171 -10.69 -9.18 -2.03
C GLN A 171 -9.67 -8.81 -3.11
N ALA A 172 -10.02 -7.89 -4.02
CA ALA A 172 -9.13 -7.47 -5.09
C ALA A 172 -7.91 -6.74 -4.50
N GLN A 173 -8.14 -5.87 -3.50
CA GLN A 173 -7.08 -5.15 -2.82
C GLN A 173 -6.14 -6.09 -2.03
N PHE A 174 -6.67 -7.07 -1.30
CA PHE A 174 -5.84 -8.05 -0.60
C PHE A 174 -5.03 -8.91 -1.58
N LYS A 175 -5.64 -9.36 -2.67
CA LYS A 175 -4.94 -10.14 -3.71
C LYS A 175 -3.80 -9.35 -4.35
N ALA A 176 -4.05 -8.08 -4.70
CA ALA A 176 -3.00 -7.20 -5.22
C ALA A 176 -1.86 -7.01 -4.22
N GLY A 177 -2.17 -6.92 -2.92
CA GLY A 177 -1.16 -6.87 -1.87
C GLY A 177 -0.32 -8.15 -1.76
N THR A 178 -0.95 -9.33 -1.88
CA THR A 178 -0.21 -10.60 -1.95
C THR A 178 0.71 -10.64 -3.17
N ASP A 179 0.22 -10.23 -4.33
CA ASP A 179 0.99 -10.25 -5.58
C ASP A 179 2.16 -9.26 -5.56
N GLY A 180 2.01 -8.12 -4.90
CA GLY A 180 3.10 -7.16 -4.72
C GLY A 180 4.20 -7.62 -3.77
N ALA A 181 3.92 -8.60 -2.90
CA ALA A 181 4.87 -9.14 -1.92
C ALA A 181 5.58 -10.42 -2.39
N ALA A 182 5.13 -11.03 -3.49
CA ALA A 182 5.65 -12.28 -4.06
C ALA A 182 6.85 -12.03 -4.98
#